data_AF-A0A7G9B5K7-F1
#
_entry.id   AF-A0A7G9B5K7-F1
#
_cell.length_a   1.000
_cell.length_b   1.000
_cell.length_c   1.000
_cell.angle_alpha   90.00
_cell.angle_beta   90.00
_cell.angle_gamma   90.00
#
_symmetry.space_group_name_H-M   'P 1'
#
loop_
_entity.id
_entity.type
_entity.pdbx_description
1 polymer ?
#
loop_
_entity_poly.entity_id
_entity_poly.type
_entity_poly.pdbx_seq_one_letter_code
_entity_poly.pdbx_strand_id
1 'polypeptide(L)'
;MGFCESNNENRLQFSGIMIQLRIQKFMEVLPMAYKITSACVSCGACADACPAGAISQGDDSYIIDASACLDCGSCSDTCPNGAIVPAE
;
A
#
# COMPACT_ATOMS: atom_id res chain seq x y z
N MET A 1 -15.93 56.14 2.57
CA MET A 1 -15.59 55.01 1.66
C MET A 1 -14.77 54.05 2.50
N GLY A 2 -15.22 52.86 2.90
CA GLY A 2 -15.99 51.87 2.17
C GLY A 2 -15.27 50.55 2.48
N PHE A 3 -15.92 49.73 3.29
CA PHE A 3 -15.54 48.42 3.83
C PHE A 3 -14.93 47.45 2.79
N CYS A 4 -14.03 46.59 3.26
CA CYS A 4 -14.22 45.13 3.15
C CYS A 4 -13.45 44.45 4.29
N GLU A 5 -14.22 43.98 5.26
CA GLU A 5 -13.81 43.05 6.30
C GLU A 5 -13.17 41.79 5.70
N SER A 6 -12.17 41.27 6.39
CA SER A 6 -12.23 39.88 6.86
C SER A 6 -11.23 39.67 8.00
N ASN A 7 -11.78 39.68 9.22
CA ASN A 7 -11.30 38.91 10.35
C ASN A 7 -11.01 37.47 9.92
N ASN A 8 -9.98 36.82 10.47
CA ASN A 8 -10.21 35.74 11.43
C ASN A 8 -8.89 35.31 12.07
N GLU A 9 -8.81 35.60 13.36
CA GLU A 9 -7.88 35.13 14.36
C GLU A 9 -7.66 33.60 14.34
N ASN A 10 -6.42 33.12 14.25
CA ASN A 10 -6.09 31.86 14.94
C ASN A 10 -4.64 31.77 15.41
N ARG A 11 -4.38 32.51 16.48
CA ARG A 11 -3.27 32.28 17.41
C ARG A 11 -3.77 31.31 18.49
N LEU A 12 -3.61 30.00 18.27
CA LEU A 12 -3.72 28.98 19.32
C LEU A 12 -2.36 28.26 19.36
N GLN A 13 -1.41 28.64 20.23
CA GLN A 13 -1.30 28.17 21.63
C GLN A 13 -1.33 26.63 21.64
N PHE A 14 -0.19 25.95 21.51
CA PHE A 14 0.59 25.50 22.68
C PHE A 14 -0.31 25.25 23.90
N SER A 15 -0.81 24.01 24.03
CA SER A 15 -1.37 23.37 25.24
C SER A 15 -2.66 22.62 24.89
N GLY A 16 -2.56 21.28 24.81
CA GLY A 16 -3.69 20.37 24.90
C GLY A 16 -4.67 20.39 23.71
N ILE A 17 -4.84 19.23 23.07
CA ILE A 17 -5.84 18.92 22.02
C ILE A 17 -5.33 19.26 20.60
N MET A 18 -4.60 18.31 20.03
CA MET A 18 -4.13 18.29 18.64
C MET A 18 -5.32 18.07 17.68
N ILE A 19 -6.00 19.15 17.29
CA ILE A 19 -6.95 19.19 16.18
C ILE A 19 -6.18 19.63 14.93
N GLN A 20 -5.70 18.68 14.13
CA GLN A 20 -5.21 18.92 12.77
C GLN A 20 -6.07 18.13 11.78
N LEU A 21 -7.26 18.65 11.47
CA LEU A 21 -8.04 18.17 10.32
C LEU A 21 -7.41 18.69 9.03
N ARG A 22 -7.05 17.76 8.13
CA ARG A 22 -6.68 17.92 6.71
C ARG A 22 -5.25 18.38 6.39
N ILE A 23 -4.31 17.43 6.40
CA ILE A 23 -3.63 16.94 5.20
C ILE A 23 -3.03 15.55 5.51
N GLN A 24 -3.28 14.58 4.62
CA GLN A 24 -2.63 13.27 4.55
C GLN A 24 -2.98 12.28 5.69
N LYS A 25 -4.17 11.67 5.80
CA LYS A 25 -4.59 10.51 4.96
C LYS A 25 -3.49 9.90 4.05
N PHE A 26 -2.21 9.86 4.49
CA PHE A 26 -1.08 9.28 3.74
C PHE A 26 -0.70 7.87 4.20
N MET A 27 -1.20 7.46 5.37
CA MET A 27 -0.85 6.16 5.96
C MET A 27 -1.86 5.04 5.63
N GLU A 28 -2.93 5.35 4.89
CA GLU A 28 -4.00 4.39 4.56
C GLU A 28 -4.21 4.26 3.04
N VAL A 29 -3.20 4.54 2.21
CA VAL A 29 -3.18 3.95 0.86
C VAL A 29 -2.88 2.49 1.06
N LEU A 30 -3.92 1.69 1.24
CA LEU A 30 -3.83 0.24 1.15
C LEU A 30 -3.19 -0.06 -0.22
N PRO A 31 -1.95 -0.55 -0.27
CA PRO A 31 -1.32 -0.85 -1.53
C PRO A 31 -2.20 -1.88 -2.24
N MET A 32 -2.55 -1.59 -3.50
CA MET A 32 -3.10 -2.56 -4.43
C MET A 32 -2.02 -3.64 -4.60
N ALA A 33 -1.99 -4.62 -3.70
CA ALA A 33 -0.95 -5.63 -3.71
C ALA A 33 -1.37 -6.79 -4.60
N TYR A 34 -0.40 -7.51 -5.15
CA TYR A 34 -0.69 -8.77 -5.81
C TYR A 34 -1.02 -9.86 -4.78
N LYS A 35 -1.96 -10.73 -5.10
CA LYS A 35 -2.28 -11.95 -4.33
C LYS A 35 -2.00 -13.20 -5.15
N ILE A 36 -1.58 -14.25 -4.45
CA ILE A 36 -1.34 -15.56 -5.03
C ILE A 36 -2.59 -16.42 -4.82
N THR A 37 -3.04 -17.07 -5.89
CA THR A 37 -4.21 -17.95 -5.88
C THR A 37 -3.80 -19.41 -5.68
N SER A 38 -4.79 -20.30 -5.53
CA SER A 38 -4.57 -21.75 -5.43
C SER A 38 -3.97 -22.40 -6.68
N ALA A 39 -3.81 -21.66 -7.79
CA ALA A 39 -3.05 -22.12 -8.95
C ALA A 39 -1.52 -22.12 -8.72
N CYS A 40 -1.06 -21.61 -7.57
CA CYS A 40 0.35 -21.65 -7.20
C CYS A 40 0.81 -23.09 -6.94
N VAL A 41 1.92 -23.47 -7.57
CA VAL A 41 2.56 -24.78 -7.39
C VAL A 41 3.84 -24.69 -6.54
N SER A 42 4.03 -23.58 -5.83
CA SER A 42 5.19 -23.33 -4.99
C SER A 42 6.55 -23.49 -5.70
N CYS A 43 6.64 -23.02 -6.95
CA CYS A 43 7.88 -23.07 -7.74
C CYS A 43 8.96 -22.05 -7.34
N GLY A 44 8.61 -21.02 -6.56
CA GLY A 44 9.55 -20.03 -6.04
C GLY A 44 10.03 -18.93 -7.00
N ALA A 45 9.70 -19.01 -8.30
CA ALA A 45 10.11 -18.01 -9.30
C ALA A 45 9.69 -16.58 -8.95
N CYS A 46 8.49 -16.41 -8.38
CA CYS A 46 7.97 -15.11 -7.99
C CYS A 46 8.77 -14.45 -6.85
N ALA A 47 9.29 -15.25 -5.91
CA ALA A 47 10.03 -14.73 -4.76
C ALA A 47 11.38 -14.15 -5.18
N ASP A 48 12.08 -14.81 -6.11
CA ASP A 48 13.35 -14.34 -6.66
C ASP A 48 13.18 -13.09 -7.54
N ALA A 49 12.09 -13.04 -8.31
CA ALA A 49 11.78 -11.90 -9.17
C ALA A 49 11.26 -10.67 -8.41
N CYS A 50 10.95 -10.78 -7.11
CA CYS A 50 10.37 -9.68 -6.33
C CYS A 50 11.47 -8.72 -5.86
N PRO A 51 11.58 -7.49 -6.42
CA PRO A 51 12.62 -6.55 -6.02
C PRO A 51 12.43 -6.00 -4.60
N ALA A 52 11.20 -6.03 -4.10
CA ALA A 52 10.85 -5.58 -2.76
C ALA A 52 11.06 -6.67 -1.69
N GLY A 53 11.30 -7.92 -2.09
CA GLY A 53 11.34 -9.05 -1.15
C GLY A 53 10.01 -9.27 -0.42
N ALA A 54 8.89 -8.88 -1.03
CA ALA A 54 7.57 -8.91 -0.41
C ALA A 54 6.92 -10.31 -0.38
N ILE A 55 7.60 -11.35 -0.86
CA ILE A 55 7.02 -12.69 -1.03
C ILE A 55 7.71 -13.66 -0.08
N SER A 56 6.92 -14.33 0.75
CA SER A 56 7.36 -15.35 1.71
C SER A 56 6.81 -16.72 1.32
N GLN A 57 7.55 -17.78 1.65
CA GLN A 57 7.10 -19.15 1.44
C GLN A 57 6.13 -19.56 2.56
N GLY A 58 4.89 -19.92 2.19
CA GLY A 58 3.93 -20.53 3.11
C GLY A 58 3.97 -22.06 3.05
N ASP A 59 3.01 -22.73 3.68
CA ASP A 59 2.90 -24.20 3.70
C ASP A 59 2.62 -24.79 2.31
N ASP A 60 1.55 -24.34 1.64
CA ASP A 60 1.12 -24.87 0.34
C ASP A 60 1.41 -23.94 -0.84
N SER A 61 1.48 -22.63 -0.58
CA SER A 61 1.65 -21.58 -1.59
C SER A 61 2.53 -20.44 -1.09
N TYR A 62 3.16 -19.71 -2.00
CA TYR A 62 3.79 -18.44 -1.65
C TYR A 62 2.74 -17.40 -1.23
N ILE A 63 3.13 -16.52 -0.32
CA ILE A 63 2.28 -15.48 0.28
C ILE A 63 2.94 -14.13 0.01
N ILE A 64 2.19 -13.19 -0.55
CA ILE A 64 2.66 -11.83 -0.79
C ILE A 64 2.21 -10.96 0.39
N ASP A 65 3.17 -10.30 1.03
CA ASP A 65 2.90 -9.28 2.03
C ASP A 65 2.44 -8.00 1.34
N ALA A 66 1.19 -7.62 1.55
CA ALA A 66 0.61 -6.45 0.91
C ALA A 66 1.33 -5.17 1.34
N SER A 67 1.78 -5.06 2.58
CA SER A 67 2.46 -3.87 3.11
C SER A 67 3.84 -3.64 2.50
N ALA A 68 4.53 -4.70 2.10
CA ALA A 68 5.82 -4.63 1.40
C ALA A 68 5.67 -4.60 -0.14
N CYS A 69 4.51 -4.97 -0.68
CA CYS A 69 4.28 -5.03 -2.12
C CYS A 69 4.23 -3.62 -2.73
N LEU A 70 5.03 -3.41 -3.77
CA LEU A 70 5.12 -2.14 -4.51
C LEU A 70 4.23 -2.08 -5.76
N ASP A 71 3.34 -3.05 -5.96
CA ASP A 71 2.49 -3.18 -7.15
C ASP A 71 3.26 -3.18 -8.49
N CYS A 72 4.52 -3.63 -8.48
CA CYS A 72 5.38 -3.57 -9.67
C CYS A 72 5.01 -4.57 -10.78
N GLY A 73 4.22 -5.61 -10.48
CA GLY A 73 3.80 -6.63 -11.45
C GLY A 73 4.85 -7.68 -11.83
N SER A 74 6.12 -7.55 -11.41
CA SER A 74 7.19 -8.50 -11.77
C SER A 74 6.89 -9.96 -11.41
N CYS A 75 6.21 -10.18 -10.29
CA CYS A 75 5.83 -11.52 -9.86
C CYS A 75 4.79 -12.17 -10.79
N SER A 76 3.85 -11.38 -11.32
CA SER A 76 2.84 -11.86 -12.26
C SER A 76 3.48 -12.25 -13.60
N ASP A 77 4.39 -11.43 -14.11
CA ASP A 77 5.06 -11.63 -15.40
C ASP A 77 5.95 -12.89 -15.41
N THR A 78 6.64 -13.17 -14.31
CA THR A 78 7.49 -14.37 -14.18
C THR A 78 6.69 -15.65 -13.90
N CYS A 79 5.42 -15.55 -13.50
CA CYS A 79 4.67 -16.72 -13.04
C CYS A 79 4.25 -17.61 -14.22
N PRO A 80 4.81 -18.82 -14.40
CA PRO A 80 4.50 -19.66 -15.55
C PRO A 80 3.06 -20.21 -15.52
N ASN A 81 2.44 -20.25 -14.34
CA ASN A 81 1.08 -20.73 -14.15
C ASN A 81 0.05 -19.59 -14.13
N GLY A 82 0.47 -18.33 -14.24
CA GLY A 82 -0.43 -17.19 -14.12
C GLY A 82 -1.21 -17.15 -12.80
N ALA A 83 -0.60 -17.66 -11.71
CA ALA A 83 -1.29 -17.84 -10.43
C ALA A 83 -1.43 -16.55 -9.62
N ILE A 84 -0.90 -15.43 -10.10
CA ILE A 84 -0.78 -14.16 -9.37
C ILE A 84 -1.71 -13.14 -10.02
N VAL A 85 -2.56 -12.51 -9.22
CA VAL A 85 -3.55 -11.51 -9.67
C VAL A 85 -3.50 -10.28 -8.77
N PRO A 86 -3.85 -9.08 -9.26
CA PRO A 86 -4.02 -7.92 -8.40
C PRO A 86 -5.13 -8.19 -7.37
N ALA A 87 -4.91 -7.80 -6.12
CA ALA A 87 -5.94 -7.80 -5.09
C ALA A 87 -6.77 -6.52 -5.22
N GLU A 88 -8.04 -6.69 -5.60
CA GLU A 88 -9.09 -5.66 -5.59
C GLU A 88 -9.71 -5.48 -4.20
#